data_AF-A0A8H6XCW4-F1
#
_entry.id   AF-A0A8H6XCW4-F1
#
_cell.length_a   1.000
_cell.length_b   1.000
_cell.length_c   1.000
_cell.angle_alpha   90.00
_cell.angle_beta   90.00
_cell.angle_gamma   90.00
#
_symmetry.space_group_name_H-M   'P 1'
#
loop_
_entity.id
_entity.type
_entity.pdbx_description
1 polymer ?
#
loop_
_entity_poly.entity_id
_entity_poly.type
_entity_poly.pdbx_seq_one_letter_code
_entity_poly.pdbx_strand_id
1 'polypeptide(L)'
;MSEDATAPRRSSRKPKPTQRELIPAAEVVPSKRKAKDVTKEPAQQLRFMLQNPKSRLAHMDISDLINANSWNMLLPESQARLAALLPPTAFSSFQPSIGSDHPAATDSMDVESSGSGPIDHSVFTDSHFLAAAHTFQDHLFSDWLSDAHAGKLKKYEEGIRDGSLAAPWKDEVWERDNKEDPTIAHPHSSPTLAGEAAELKLVDLAKSSVLREGDVLAYKRQFTNLGILVEKDVIIQKIDPRTHSLTVLLEPGTKRELPAELLMPGPCDPSAPTRTMTITSPTQLESGLLDVYGVDRAKRPNGNAWKALTLWRWNGDSMDLLTDMPRGGREDHGTLFYLRACHYEDR
;
A
#
# COMPACT_ATOMS: atom_id res chain seq x y z
N MET A 1 -28.86 21.89 16.20
CA MET A 1 -28.31 20.92 17.16
C MET A 1 -27.18 20.23 16.44
N SER A 2 -25.96 20.63 16.80
CA SER A 2 -24.72 20.30 16.11
C SER A 2 -24.06 19.14 16.84
N GLU A 3 -23.66 18.10 16.12
CA GLU A 3 -22.72 17.10 16.63
C GLU A 3 -21.65 16.84 15.58
N ASP A 4 -20.44 17.31 15.91
CA ASP A 4 -19.18 17.07 15.23
C ASP A 4 -18.76 15.60 15.39
N ALA A 5 -18.48 14.91 14.27
CA ALA A 5 -17.87 13.59 14.28
C ALA A 5 -16.36 13.71 14.02
N THR A 6 -15.60 13.64 15.11
CA THR A 6 -14.13 13.68 15.19
C THR A 6 -13.47 12.46 14.52
N ALA A 7 -12.51 12.72 13.62
CA ALA A 7 -11.67 11.70 12.98
C ALA A 7 -10.69 11.01 13.98
N PRO A 8 -10.33 9.73 13.77
CA PRO A 8 -9.50 8.98 14.72
C PRO A 8 -8.02 9.39 14.68
N ARG A 9 -7.49 9.75 15.85
CA ARG A 9 -6.09 10.12 16.07
C ARG A 9 -5.16 8.90 16.00
N ARG A 10 -4.08 9.04 15.19
CA ARG A 10 -2.92 8.15 15.15
C ARG A 10 -2.36 7.88 16.56
N SER A 11 -2.25 6.61 16.89
CA SER A 11 -1.65 6.07 18.10
C SER A 11 -0.18 6.47 18.21
N SER A 12 0.15 7.28 19.22
CA SER A 12 1.51 7.61 19.62
C SER A 12 2.12 6.47 20.45
N ARG A 13 3.22 5.89 19.97
CA ARG A 13 4.10 4.97 20.71
C ARG A 13 4.42 5.53 22.10
N LYS A 14 4.15 4.76 23.15
CA LYS A 14 4.52 5.10 24.54
C LYS A 14 6.05 5.04 24.69
N PRO A 15 6.70 6.06 25.28
CA PRO A 15 8.13 5.97 25.62
C PRO A 15 8.37 5.02 26.79
N LYS A 16 9.49 4.29 26.71
CA LYS A 16 9.98 3.33 27.71
C LYS A 16 10.34 4.06 29.02
N PRO A 17 9.93 3.56 30.21
CA PRO A 17 10.24 4.22 31.46
C PRO A 17 11.72 4.04 31.83
N THR A 18 12.45 5.15 31.91
CA THR A 18 13.80 5.20 32.48
C THR A 18 13.68 5.14 34.00
N GLN A 19 14.16 4.05 34.60
CA GLN A 19 14.36 3.96 36.04
C GLN A 19 15.33 5.04 36.49
N ARG A 20 14.85 5.96 37.34
CA ARG A 20 15.65 7.01 37.96
C ARG A 20 15.96 6.57 39.38
N GLU A 21 17.18 6.10 39.59
CA GLU A 21 17.73 5.80 40.89
C GLU A 21 17.87 7.11 41.70
N LEU A 22 17.35 7.08 42.92
CA LEU A 22 17.30 8.20 43.86
C LEU A 22 18.71 8.49 44.39
N ILE A 23 19.26 9.66 44.06
CA ILE A 23 20.39 10.25 44.78
C ILE A 23 19.82 11.40 45.64
N PRO A 24 20.14 11.47 46.95
CA PRO A 24 19.59 12.49 47.84
C PRO A 24 20.21 13.87 47.61
N ALA A 25 19.42 14.87 47.99
CA ALA A 25 19.61 16.29 47.79
C ALA A 25 20.99 16.82 48.23
N ALA A 26 21.68 17.48 47.30
CA ALA A 26 22.73 18.43 47.60
C ALA A 26 22.40 19.79 46.94
N GLU A 27 22.76 20.83 47.65
CA GLU A 27 22.30 22.22 47.58
C GLU A 27 22.34 22.89 46.20
N VAL A 28 21.28 23.65 45.92
CA VAL A 28 21.13 24.51 44.74
C VAL A 28 22.02 25.73 44.89
N VAL A 29 23.18 25.73 44.22
CA VAL A 29 23.97 26.94 43.97
C VAL A 29 23.47 27.60 42.68
N PRO A 30 23.10 28.90 42.69
CA PRO A 30 22.60 29.58 41.50
C PRO A 30 23.73 29.76 40.47
N SER A 31 23.66 28.95 39.41
CA SER A 31 24.53 29.03 38.25
C SER A 31 24.30 30.35 37.50
N LYS A 32 25.24 31.28 37.68
CA LYS A 32 25.38 32.50 36.86
C LYS A 32 25.58 32.08 35.39
N ARG A 33 24.55 32.29 34.56
CA ARG A 33 24.66 32.22 33.09
C ARG A 33 25.64 33.30 32.61
N LYS A 34 26.92 32.93 32.47
CA LYS A 34 27.88 33.70 31.68
C LYS A 34 27.48 33.54 30.21
N ALA A 35 26.94 34.60 29.63
CA ALA A 35 26.89 34.77 28.18
C ALA A 35 28.35 34.78 27.68
N LYS A 36 28.82 33.60 27.27
CA LYS A 36 30.13 33.45 26.63
C LYS A 36 29.86 33.54 25.13
N ASP A 37 29.70 34.77 24.66
CA ASP A 37 29.86 35.10 23.24
C ASP A 37 31.35 34.96 22.92
N VAL A 38 31.78 33.71 22.77
CA VAL A 38 33.07 33.39 22.17
C VAL A 38 32.79 33.40 20.68
N THR A 39 33.41 34.34 19.99
CA THR A 39 33.72 34.30 18.56
C THR A 39 34.26 32.93 18.20
N LYS A 40 33.36 31.96 17.98
CA LYS A 40 33.71 30.69 17.40
C LYS A 40 34.12 30.99 15.97
N GLU A 41 35.29 30.49 15.61
CA GLU A 41 35.78 30.48 14.24
C GLU A 41 34.63 30.08 13.29
N PRO A 42 34.42 30.79 12.16
CA PRO A 42 33.24 30.61 11.32
C PRO A 42 33.06 29.15 10.87
N ALA A 43 34.16 28.41 10.67
CA ALA A 43 34.14 26.99 10.37
C ALA A 43 33.54 26.12 11.49
N GLN A 44 33.84 26.43 12.76
CA GLN A 44 33.31 25.70 13.91
C GLN A 44 31.83 26.00 14.12
N GLN A 45 31.40 27.22 13.81
CA GLN A 45 29.99 27.59 13.83
C GLN A 45 29.20 26.84 12.75
N LEU A 46 29.74 26.75 11.53
CA LEU A 46 29.14 25.98 10.43
C LEU A 46 29.03 24.49 10.76
N ARG A 47 30.10 23.88 11.30
CA ARG A 47 30.05 22.48 11.75
C ARG A 47 28.97 22.27 12.81
N PHE A 48 28.90 23.15 13.81
CA PHE A 48 27.87 23.07 14.83
C PHE A 48 26.46 23.18 14.22
N MET A 49 26.27 24.06 13.23
CA MET A 49 24.96 24.23 12.59
C MET A 49 24.53 23.03 11.74
N LEU A 50 25.47 22.36 11.07
CA LEU A 50 25.22 21.28 10.11
C LEU A 50 25.30 19.86 10.72
N GLN A 51 25.82 19.71 11.94
CA GLN A 51 25.99 18.39 12.56
C GLN A 51 25.28 18.25 13.90
N ASN A 52 24.92 19.35 14.57
CA ASN A 52 24.32 19.26 15.90
C ASN A 52 22.79 19.17 15.83
N PRO A 53 22.14 18.20 16.50
CA PRO A 53 20.68 18.08 16.54
C PRO A 53 20.00 19.25 17.27
N LYS A 54 20.73 19.98 18.12
CA LYS A 54 20.24 21.19 18.80
C LYS A 54 20.46 22.46 17.98
N SER A 55 20.92 22.33 16.74
CA SER A 55 21.07 23.46 15.83
C SER A 55 19.71 24.11 15.55
N ARG A 56 19.69 25.43 15.40
CA ARG A 56 18.47 26.15 14.98
C ARG A 56 17.96 25.67 13.62
N LEU A 57 18.86 25.12 12.78
CA LEU A 57 18.52 24.57 11.48
C LEU A 57 17.58 23.37 11.56
N ALA A 58 17.59 22.61 12.66
CA ALA A 58 16.70 21.46 12.86
C ALA A 58 15.27 21.86 13.27
N HIS A 59 15.04 23.12 13.64
CA HIS A 59 13.76 23.59 14.19
C HIS A 59 13.09 24.69 13.36
N MET A 60 13.79 25.23 12.38
CA MET A 60 13.27 26.26 11.49
C MET A 60 12.74 25.61 10.22
N ASP A 61 11.80 26.25 9.52
CA ASP A 61 11.40 25.76 8.21
C ASP A 61 12.55 25.95 7.20
N ILE A 62 12.97 24.87 6.55
CA ILE A 62 14.07 24.90 5.58
C ILE A 62 13.65 25.56 4.26
N SER A 63 12.36 25.58 3.94
CA SER A 63 11.82 26.23 2.74
C SER A 63 11.96 27.76 2.81
N ASP A 64 11.89 28.34 4.01
CA ASP A 64 12.14 29.76 4.25
C ASP A 64 13.62 30.14 4.02
N LEU A 65 14.53 29.19 4.19
CA LEU A 65 15.97 29.39 3.98
C LEU A 65 16.39 29.16 2.53
N ILE A 66 15.95 28.06 1.93
CA ILE A 66 16.39 27.63 0.61
C ILE A 66 15.24 27.90 -0.37
N ASN A 67 15.24 29.11 -0.93
CA ASN A 67 14.24 29.56 -1.89
C ASN A 67 14.88 30.39 -3.02
N ALA A 68 14.08 30.75 -4.01
CA ALA A 68 14.56 31.52 -5.16
C ALA A 68 15.20 32.87 -4.76
N ASN A 69 14.70 33.51 -3.70
CA ASN A 69 15.24 34.79 -3.23
C ASN A 69 16.64 34.62 -2.63
N SER A 70 16.83 33.62 -1.76
CA SER A 70 18.15 33.35 -1.17
C SER A 70 19.15 32.86 -2.21
N TRP A 71 18.70 32.10 -3.22
CA TRP A 71 19.52 31.74 -4.38
C TRP A 71 20.03 32.96 -5.15
N ASN A 72 19.15 33.93 -5.43
CA ASN A 72 19.49 35.15 -6.16
C ASN A 72 20.43 36.09 -5.39
N MET A 73 20.53 35.93 -4.06
CA MET A 73 21.50 36.66 -3.23
C MET A 73 22.92 36.07 -3.29
N LEU A 74 23.10 34.87 -3.85
CA LEU A 74 24.41 34.23 -3.96
C LEU A 74 25.25 34.83 -5.08
N LEU A 75 26.57 34.80 -4.90
CA LEU A 75 27.53 35.16 -5.95
C LEU A 75 27.39 34.21 -7.17
N PRO A 76 27.56 34.69 -8.41
CA PRO A 76 27.43 33.86 -9.62
C PRO A 76 28.34 32.61 -9.62
N GLU A 77 29.55 32.72 -9.06
CA GLU A 77 30.47 31.60 -8.93
C GLU A 77 29.94 30.51 -7.98
N SER A 78 29.26 30.91 -6.90
CA SER A 78 28.63 29.99 -5.96
C SER A 78 27.38 29.36 -6.56
N GLN A 79 26.60 30.12 -7.33
CA GLN A 79 25.47 29.58 -8.08
C GLN A 79 25.93 28.52 -9.09
N ALA A 80 27.00 28.78 -9.84
CA ALA A 80 27.55 27.82 -10.80
C ALA A 80 28.03 26.52 -10.11
N ARG A 81 28.71 26.63 -8.97
CA ARG A 81 29.13 25.46 -8.17
C ARG A 81 27.96 24.65 -7.64
N LEU A 82 26.91 25.32 -7.15
CA LEU A 82 25.72 24.64 -6.63
C LEU A 82 24.87 24.05 -7.75
N ALA A 83 24.79 24.71 -8.91
CA ALA A 83 24.11 24.21 -10.10
C ALA A 83 24.68 22.86 -10.54
N ALA A 84 26.01 22.68 -10.46
CA ALA A 84 26.65 21.41 -10.79
C ALA A 84 26.26 20.24 -9.87
N LEU A 85 25.66 20.51 -8.71
CA LEU A 85 25.16 19.49 -7.77
C LEU A 85 23.66 19.21 -7.92
N LEU A 86 22.94 20.04 -8.69
CA LEU A 86 21.51 19.86 -8.90
C LEU A 86 21.23 18.79 -9.95
N PRO A 87 20.12 18.06 -9.84
CA PRO A 87 19.73 17.10 -10.87
C PRO A 87 19.47 17.82 -12.20
N PRO A 88 19.68 17.15 -13.35
CA PRO A 88 19.41 17.74 -14.67
C PRO A 88 17.99 18.30 -14.82
N THR A 89 17.01 17.71 -14.14
CA THR A 89 15.61 18.15 -14.12
C THR A 89 15.39 19.55 -13.53
N ALA A 90 16.36 20.08 -12.78
CA ALA A 90 16.29 21.42 -12.21
C ALA A 90 16.51 22.54 -13.24
N PHE A 91 16.99 22.20 -14.44
CA PHE A 91 17.29 23.15 -15.50
C PHE A 91 16.14 23.22 -16.49
N SER A 92 15.75 24.43 -16.89
CA SER A 92 14.66 24.62 -17.86
C SER A 92 14.99 24.05 -19.25
N SER A 93 16.26 23.76 -19.52
CA SER A 93 16.74 23.14 -20.75
C SER A 93 16.60 21.61 -20.76
N PHE A 94 16.16 21.00 -19.66
CA PHE A 94 16.03 19.55 -19.58
C PHE A 94 14.88 19.06 -20.46
N GLN A 95 15.21 18.12 -21.35
CA GLN A 95 14.23 17.37 -22.12
C GLN A 95 14.28 15.91 -21.66
N PRO A 96 13.13 15.32 -21.25
CA PRO A 96 13.08 13.90 -20.92
C PRO A 96 13.52 13.08 -22.14
N SER A 97 14.64 12.38 -22.03
CA SER A 97 15.07 11.41 -23.03
C SER A 97 14.66 10.01 -22.58
N ILE A 98 14.22 9.22 -23.55
CA ILE A 98 13.98 7.80 -23.35
C ILE A 98 15.33 7.10 -23.51
N GLY A 99 15.66 6.17 -22.61
CA GLY A 99 16.90 5.39 -22.70
C GLY A 99 16.98 4.58 -24.00
N SER A 100 18.20 4.38 -24.51
CA SER A 100 18.50 3.63 -25.76
C SER A 100 17.88 2.24 -25.80
N ASP A 101 17.65 1.65 -24.63
CA ASP A 101 17.21 0.27 -24.45
C ASP A 101 15.68 0.15 -24.51
N HIS A 102 14.98 1.28 -24.56
CA HIS A 102 13.53 1.31 -24.62
C HIS A 102 13.06 1.03 -26.06
N PRO A 103 12.06 0.17 -26.27
CA PRO A 103 11.61 -0.23 -27.61
C PRO A 103 11.04 0.93 -28.46
N ALA A 104 10.75 2.08 -27.85
CA ALA A 104 10.33 3.31 -28.54
C ALA A 104 11.48 4.25 -28.95
N ALA A 105 12.73 3.90 -28.66
CA ALA A 105 13.91 4.76 -28.84
C ALA A 105 14.54 4.68 -30.24
N THR A 106 13.85 4.14 -31.25
CA THR A 106 14.43 3.75 -32.54
C THR A 106 14.95 4.89 -33.45
N ASP A 107 15.01 6.16 -33.02
CA ASP A 107 15.52 7.21 -33.91
C ASP A 107 16.03 8.50 -33.23
N SER A 108 16.68 8.39 -32.06
CA SER A 108 17.27 9.58 -31.40
C SER A 108 18.78 9.47 -31.28
N MET A 109 19.48 10.38 -31.97
CA MET A 109 20.92 10.62 -31.83
C MET A 109 21.29 10.90 -30.37
N ASP A 110 22.46 10.41 -29.97
CA ASP A 110 23.04 10.52 -28.63
C ASP A 110 23.38 11.99 -28.29
N VAL A 111 22.70 12.57 -27.31
CA VAL A 111 22.98 13.94 -26.84
C VAL A 111 23.39 13.88 -25.37
N GLU A 112 24.71 13.95 -25.15
CA GLU A 112 25.29 14.24 -23.83
C GLU A 112 24.83 15.65 -23.38
N SER A 113 23.66 15.71 -22.74
CA SER A 113 23.11 16.96 -22.22
C SER A 113 23.84 17.35 -20.93
N SER A 114 24.99 17.99 -21.10
CA SER A 114 25.62 18.77 -20.03
C SER A 114 24.70 19.93 -19.69
N GLY A 115 23.93 19.82 -18.60
CA GLY A 115 22.89 20.76 -18.18
C GLY A 115 23.42 22.16 -17.82
N SER A 116 23.72 22.97 -18.83
CA SER A 116 24.21 24.36 -18.68
C SER A 116 23.13 25.42 -18.91
N GLY A 117 21.86 25.07 -18.73
CA GLY A 117 20.74 25.99 -18.85
C GLY A 117 20.54 26.89 -17.61
N PRO A 118 19.70 27.93 -17.70
CA PRO A 118 19.21 28.62 -16.52
C PRO A 118 18.41 27.66 -15.62
N ILE A 119 18.57 27.80 -14.31
CA ILE A 119 17.81 27.02 -13.33
C ILE A 119 16.35 27.46 -13.36
N ASP A 120 15.45 26.50 -13.37
CA ASP A 120 14.04 26.80 -13.14
C ASP A 120 13.81 27.04 -11.64
N HIS A 121 13.40 28.25 -11.28
CA HIS A 121 13.12 28.62 -9.89
C HIS A 121 11.96 27.83 -9.27
N SER A 122 11.13 27.16 -10.08
CA SER A 122 10.09 26.26 -9.59
C SER A 122 10.65 25.06 -8.80
N VAL A 123 11.94 24.72 -9.02
CA VAL A 123 12.62 23.61 -8.33
C VAL A 123 12.61 23.77 -6.81
N PHE A 124 12.68 25.02 -6.30
CA PHE A 124 12.67 25.28 -4.86
C PHE A 124 11.29 25.04 -4.23
N THR A 125 10.23 25.00 -5.04
CA THR A 125 8.86 24.70 -4.61
C THR A 125 8.44 23.27 -4.97
N ASP A 126 9.32 22.49 -5.61
CA ASP A 126 9.02 21.11 -5.97
C ASP A 126 8.87 20.23 -4.73
N SER A 127 7.88 19.35 -4.77
CA SER A 127 7.58 18.41 -3.70
C SER A 127 8.75 17.48 -3.37
N HIS A 128 9.52 17.06 -4.38
CA HIS A 128 10.66 16.18 -4.16
C HIS A 128 11.84 16.93 -3.52
N PHE A 129 12.10 18.16 -3.95
CA PHE A 129 13.13 19.01 -3.36
C PHE A 129 12.81 19.33 -1.89
N LEU A 130 11.57 19.73 -1.59
CA LEU A 130 11.12 20.00 -0.22
C LEU A 130 11.17 18.74 0.65
N ALA A 131 10.75 17.59 0.13
CA ALA A 131 10.86 16.31 0.86
C ALA A 131 12.32 15.96 1.18
N ALA A 132 13.24 16.17 0.24
CA ALA A 132 14.67 15.96 0.47
C ALA A 132 15.23 16.93 1.52
N ALA A 133 14.81 18.19 1.48
CA ALA A 133 15.21 19.21 2.45
C ALA A 133 14.71 18.88 3.88
N HIS A 134 13.46 18.46 4.03
CA HIS A 134 12.94 17.99 5.32
C HIS A 134 13.63 16.71 5.79
N THR A 135 13.89 15.77 4.89
CA THR A 135 14.65 14.55 5.19
C THR A 135 16.04 14.90 5.73
N PHE A 136 16.71 15.90 5.17
CA PHE A 136 17.98 16.41 5.69
C PHE A 136 17.83 16.98 7.12
N GLN A 137 16.77 17.71 7.42
CA GLN A 137 16.51 18.21 8.78
C GLN A 137 16.24 17.06 9.76
N ASP A 138 15.48 16.04 9.34
CA ASP A 138 15.22 14.85 10.14
C ASP A 138 16.51 14.08 10.43
N HIS A 139 17.41 13.99 9.46
CA HIS A 139 18.74 13.40 9.63
C HIS A 139 19.61 14.22 10.61
N LEU A 140 19.54 15.55 10.54
CA LEU A 140 20.22 16.43 11.48
C LEU A 140 19.66 16.24 12.90
N PHE A 141 18.34 16.20 13.06
CA PHE A 141 17.66 16.02 14.34
C PHE A 141 17.95 14.63 14.96
N SER A 142 18.03 13.60 14.11
CA SER A 142 18.30 12.21 14.52
C SER A 142 19.79 11.92 14.77
N ASP A 143 20.65 12.96 14.74
CA ASP A 143 22.11 12.84 14.93
C ASP A 143 22.79 11.97 13.86
N TRP A 144 22.19 11.85 12.67
CA TRP A 144 22.70 10.99 11.59
C TRP A 144 23.94 11.57 10.89
N LEU A 145 24.08 12.89 10.95
CA LEU A 145 25.22 13.65 10.42
C LEU A 145 26.35 13.85 11.44
N SER A 146 26.27 13.23 12.61
CA SER A 146 27.30 13.37 13.64
C SER A 146 28.54 12.53 13.34
N ASP A 147 29.70 12.99 13.82
CA ASP A 147 30.97 12.26 13.68
C ASP A 147 30.89 10.85 14.31
N ALA A 148 30.05 10.70 15.35
CA ALA A 148 29.81 9.42 15.99
C ALA A 148 29.09 8.44 15.05
N HIS A 149 28.10 8.91 14.28
CA HIS A 149 27.41 8.09 13.29
C HIS A 149 28.32 7.79 12.09
N ALA A 150 29.06 8.78 11.58
CA ALA A 150 30.04 8.59 10.51
C ALA A 150 31.10 7.53 10.88
N GLY A 151 31.57 7.53 12.13
CA GLY A 151 32.49 6.51 12.64
C GLY A 151 31.88 5.10 12.69
N LYS A 152 30.57 4.97 12.97
CA LYS A 152 29.87 3.68 12.90
C LYS A 152 29.71 3.21 11.46
N LEU A 153 29.36 4.11 10.54
CA LEU A 153 29.21 3.81 9.12
C LEU A 153 30.52 3.30 8.53
N LYS A 154 31.63 4.00 8.81
CA LYS A 154 32.96 3.60 8.35
C LYS A 154 33.38 2.22 8.86
N LYS A 155 33.15 1.93 10.15
CA LYS A 155 33.40 0.59 10.72
C LYS A 155 32.55 -0.49 10.05
N TYR A 156 31.31 -0.16 9.70
CA TYR A 156 30.40 -1.08 9.03
C TYR A 156 30.85 -1.35 7.58
N GLU A 157 31.23 -0.31 6.84
CA GLU A 157 31.79 -0.42 5.49
C GLU A 157 33.10 -1.21 5.46
N GLU A 158 34.00 -0.97 6.44
CA GLU A 158 35.22 -1.76 6.62
C GLU A 158 34.89 -3.22 6.91
N GLY A 159 33.92 -3.50 7.78
CA GLY A 159 33.48 -4.86 8.06
C GLY A 159 32.86 -5.57 6.85
N ILE A 160 32.11 -4.87 6.00
CA ILE A 160 31.61 -5.41 4.72
C ILE A 160 32.76 -5.72 3.78
N ARG A 161 33.71 -4.79 3.64
CA ARG A 161 34.88 -4.97 2.75
C ARG A 161 35.75 -6.15 3.20
N ASP A 162 35.91 -6.33 4.50
CA ASP A 162 36.67 -7.43 5.09
C ASP A 162 35.87 -8.75 5.16
N GLY A 163 34.58 -8.72 4.84
CA GLY A 163 33.67 -9.87 4.91
C GLY A 163 33.31 -10.32 6.34
N SER A 164 33.70 -9.55 7.35
CA SER A 164 33.40 -9.82 8.77
C SER A 164 31.99 -9.41 9.19
N LEU A 165 31.41 -8.42 8.48
CA LEU A 165 30.05 -7.97 8.66
C LEU A 165 29.30 -8.10 7.33
N ALA A 166 28.16 -8.79 7.35
CA ALA A 166 27.19 -8.73 6.27
C ALA A 166 25.93 -8.03 6.79
N ALA A 167 25.29 -7.22 5.95
CA ALA A 167 23.88 -6.91 6.17
C ALA A 167 23.13 -8.24 6.13
N PRO A 168 22.44 -8.65 7.20
CA PRO A 168 21.63 -9.86 7.14
C PRO A 168 20.60 -9.65 6.04
N TRP A 169 20.40 -10.68 5.20
CA TRP A 169 19.42 -10.57 4.13
C TRP A 169 18.05 -10.28 4.74
N LYS A 170 17.23 -9.48 4.04
CA LYS A 170 15.88 -9.15 4.49
C LYS A 170 15.11 -10.41 4.92
N ASP A 171 15.28 -11.49 4.16
CA ASP A 171 14.64 -12.78 4.41
C ASP A 171 15.22 -13.48 5.65
N GLU A 172 16.53 -13.43 5.89
CA GLU A 172 17.16 -13.99 7.10
C GLU A 172 16.75 -13.26 8.38
N VAL A 173 16.63 -11.93 8.32
CA VAL A 173 16.09 -11.13 9.43
C VAL A 173 14.64 -11.51 9.68
N TRP A 174 13.85 -11.60 8.61
CA TRP A 174 12.45 -11.99 8.70
C TRP A 174 12.31 -13.40 9.29
N GLU A 175 13.04 -14.38 8.78
CA GLU A 175 13.03 -15.76 9.30
C GLU A 175 13.48 -15.83 10.75
N ARG A 176 14.49 -15.05 11.16
CA ARG A 176 14.92 -15.02 12.57
C ARG A 176 13.83 -14.44 13.47
N ASP A 177 13.19 -13.37 13.05
CA ASP A 177 12.17 -12.66 13.83
C ASP A 177 10.81 -13.39 13.79
N ASN A 178 10.61 -14.25 12.79
CA ASN A 178 9.42 -15.10 12.61
C ASN A 178 9.77 -16.60 12.73
N LYS A 179 10.87 -16.94 13.40
CA LYS A 179 11.21 -18.33 13.70
C LYS A 179 10.17 -18.84 14.67
N GLU A 180 9.33 -19.75 14.21
CA GLU A 180 8.35 -20.44 15.04
C GLU A 180 9.09 -21.09 16.23
N ASP A 181 8.85 -20.57 17.43
CA ASP A 181 9.37 -21.16 18.65
C ASP A 181 8.60 -22.48 18.88
N PRO A 182 9.25 -23.66 18.78
CA PRO A 182 8.56 -24.94 18.88
C PRO A 182 7.95 -25.20 20.27
N THR A 183 8.20 -24.31 21.24
CA THR A 183 7.72 -24.44 22.62
C THR A 183 6.59 -23.49 22.98
N ILE A 184 6.28 -22.52 22.12
CA ILE A 184 5.14 -21.60 22.30
C ILE A 184 4.29 -21.68 21.05
N ALA A 185 3.46 -22.73 21.01
CA ALA A 185 2.35 -22.83 20.06
C ALA A 185 1.38 -21.65 20.29
N HIS A 186 1.65 -20.53 19.62
CA HIS A 186 0.63 -19.53 19.31
C HIS A 186 0.02 -19.87 17.93
N PRO A 187 -1.32 -19.87 17.80
CA PRO A 187 -2.03 -20.69 16.81
C PRO A 187 -2.23 -19.98 15.46
N HIS A 188 -1.27 -19.20 14.99
CA HIS A 188 -1.46 -18.41 13.76
C HIS A 188 -0.21 -18.47 12.89
N SER A 189 -0.17 -19.48 12.02
CA SER A 189 0.50 -19.52 10.69
C SER A 189 1.15 -20.86 10.34
N SER A 190 0.61 -21.98 10.83
CA SER A 190 0.98 -23.29 10.28
C SER A 190 0.37 -23.51 8.88
N PRO A 191 1.04 -24.20 7.94
CA PRO A 191 0.52 -24.55 6.62
C PRO A 191 -0.67 -25.54 6.66
N THR A 192 -1.06 -26.01 7.85
CA THR A 192 -2.33 -26.70 8.11
C THR A 192 -3.55 -25.78 7.95
N LEU A 193 -3.38 -24.45 8.04
CA LEU A 193 -4.46 -23.46 7.89
C LEU A 193 -5.18 -23.55 6.53
N ALA A 194 -4.43 -23.88 5.46
CA ALA A 194 -5.02 -24.05 4.13
C ALA A 194 -5.93 -25.29 4.02
N GLY A 195 -5.69 -26.31 4.85
CA GLY A 195 -6.52 -27.51 4.96
C GLY A 195 -7.75 -27.30 5.84
N GLU A 196 -7.61 -26.57 6.96
CA GLU A 196 -8.72 -26.35 7.90
C GLU A 196 -9.70 -25.28 7.41
N ALA A 197 -9.21 -24.22 6.75
CA ALA A 197 -10.08 -23.33 6.00
C ALA A 197 -10.84 -24.09 4.90
N ALA A 198 -10.33 -25.24 4.45
CA ALA A 198 -11.02 -26.11 3.49
C ALA A 198 -12.24 -26.87 4.07
N GLU A 199 -12.53 -26.75 5.36
CA GLU A 199 -13.74 -27.29 5.98
C GLU A 199 -14.94 -26.32 5.94
N LEU A 200 -14.70 -25.00 5.89
CA LEU A 200 -15.76 -23.99 5.90
C LEU A 200 -16.64 -24.08 4.64
N LYS A 201 -17.93 -24.34 4.78
CA LYS A 201 -18.85 -24.46 3.64
C LYS A 201 -19.35 -23.09 3.21
N LEU A 202 -19.89 -23.00 1.99
CA LEU A 202 -20.54 -21.78 1.49
C LEU A 202 -21.67 -21.31 2.41
N VAL A 203 -22.38 -22.28 2.98
CA VAL A 203 -23.43 -22.12 3.99
C VAL A 203 -22.90 -21.38 5.24
N ASP A 204 -21.65 -21.62 5.64
CA ASP A 204 -21.05 -20.96 6.81
C ASP A 204 -20.79 -19.47 6.54
N LEU A 205 -20.37 -19.12 5.31
CA LEU A 205 -20.20 -17.71 4.89
C LEU A 205 -21.52 -16.96 4.78
N ALA A 206 -22.58 -17.66 4.36
CA ALA A 206 -23.93 -17.10 4.37
C ALA A 206 -24.44 -16.90 5.81
N LYS A 207 -24.21 -17.87 6.69
CA LYS A 207 -24.59 -17.80 8.10
C LYS A 207 -23.88 -16.66 8.86
N SER A 208 -22.62 -16.38 8.54
CA SER A 208 -21.87 -15.27 9.13
C SER A 208 -22.08 -13.92 8.46
N SER A 209 -23.02 -13.82 7.50
CA SER A 209 -23.31 -12.59 6.75
C SER A 209 -22.11 -12.05 5.93
N VAL A 210 -21.12 -12.92 5.65
CA VAL A 210 -20.03 -12.64 4.69
C VAL A 210 -20.59 -12.60 3.28
N LEU A 211 -21.58 -13.44 2.97
CA LEU A 211 -22.42 -13.34 1.76
C LEU A 211 -23.78 -12.76 2.13
N ARG A 212 -24.30 -11.85 1.30
CA ARG A 212 -25.53 -11.10 1.53
C ARG A 212 -26.43 -11.12 0.31
N GLU A 213 -27.72 -10.93 0.55
CA GLU A 213 -28.69 -10.69 -0.53
C GLU A 213 -28.31 -9.40 -1.29
N GLY A 214 -28.39 -9.46 -2.63
CA GLY A 214 -27.98 -8.39 -3.53
C GLY A 214 -26.49 -8.40 -3.93
N ASP A 215 -25.66 -9.25 -3.33
CA ASP A 215 -24.28 -9.46 -3.78
C ASP A 215 -24.25 -10.14 -5.16
N VAL A 216 -23.23 -9.80 -5.97
CA VAL A 216 -22.98 -10.43 -7.27
C VAL A 216 -21.77 -11.35 -7.17
N LEU A 217 -21.94 -12.61 -7.59
CA LEU A 217 -20.88 -13.59 -7.75
C LEU A 217 -20.45 -13.62 -9.21
N ALA A 218 -19.23 -13.14 -9.46
CA ALA A 218 -18.59 -13.11 -10.75
C ALA A 218 -17.77 -14.38 -10.97
N TYR A 219 -18.21 -15.22 -11.91
CA TYR A 219 -17.48 -16.41 -12.34
C TYR A 219 -16.55 -16.10 -13.51
N LYS A 220 -15.29 -16.52 -13.40
CA LYS A 220 -14.32 -16.44 -14.50
C LYS A 220 -13.41 -17.67 -14.49
N ARG A 221 -13.40 -18.41 -15.60
CA ARG A 221 -12.52 -19.58 -15.74
C ARG A 221 -12.07 -19.83 -17.16
N GLN A 222 -10.77 -20.05 -17.33
CA GLN A 222 -10.17 -20.43 -18.60
C GLN A 222 -10.12 -21.95 -18.73
N PHE A 223 -10.64 -22.46 -19.84
CA PHE A 223 -10.64 -23.88 -20.20
C PHE A 223 -9.57 -24.08 -21.27
N THR A 224 -8.33 -24.28 -20.85
CA THR A 224 -7.18 -24.44 -21.76
C THR A 224 -7.40 -25.54 -22.80
N ASN A 225 -8.01 -26.66 -22.40
CA ASN A 225 -8.31 -27.79 -23.28
C ASN A 225 -9.34 -27.47 -24.39
N LEU A 226 -10.15 -26.43 -24.19
CA LEU A 226 -11.18 -25.98 -25.12
C LEU A 226 -10.83 -24.66 -25.80
N GLY A 227 -9.82 -23.95 -25.31
CA GLY A 227 -9.48 -22.59 -25.75
C GLY A 227 -10.57 -21.56 -25.44
N ILE A 228 -11.49 -21.84 -24.51
CA ILE A 228 -12.59 -20.93 -24.16
C ILE A 228 -12.38 -20.28 -22.79
N LEU A 229 -12.76 -19.02 -22.67
CA LEU A 229 -12.90 -18.31 -21.39
C LEU A 229 -14.39 -18.19 -21.09
N VAL A 230 -14.82 -18.75 -19.96
CA VAL A 230 -16.20 -18.64 -19.49
C VAL A 230 -16.28 -17.54 -18.45
N GLU A 231 -17.06 -16.49 -18.72
CA GLU A 231 -17.36 -15.41 -17.78
C GLU A 231 -18.87 -15.31 -17.57
N LYS A 232 -19.32 -15.31 -16.32
CA LYS A 232 -20.73 -15.25 -15.95
C LYS A 232 -20.94 -14.53 -14.62
N ASP A 233 -21.88 -13.61 -14.59
CA ASP A 233 -22.30 -12.94 -13.37
C ASP A 233 -23.63 -13.52 -12.88
N VAL A 234 -23.75 -13.63 -11.56
CA VAL A 234 -24.90 -14.20 -10.86
C VAL A 234 -25.21 -13.34 -9.66
N ILE A 235 -26.48 -13.03 -9.39
CA ILE A 235 -26.87 -12.26 -8.20
C ILE A 235 -27.52 -13.16 -7.14
N ILE A 236 -27.17 -12.94 -5.87
CA ILE A 236 -27.81 -13.60 -4.73
C ILE A 236 -29.14 -12.92 -4.48
N GLN A 237 -30.24 -13.57 -4.85
CA GLN A 237 -31.59 -13.02 -4.64
C GLN A 237 -32.06 -13.20 -3.21
N LYS A 238 -31.85 -14.40 -2.65
CA LYS A 238 -32.34 -14.75 -1.33
C LYS A 238 -31.43 -15.75 -0.64
N ILE A 239 -31.33 -15.65 0.68
CA ILE A 239 -30.67 -16.64 1.53
C ILE A 239 -31.73 -17.29 2.42
N ASP A 240 -31.90 -18.62 2.32
CA ASP A 240 -32.86 -19.32 3.17
C ASP A 240 -32.42 -19.23 4.65
N PRO A 241 -33.23 -18.65 5.56
CA PRO A 241 -32.84 -18.47 6.95
C PRO A 241 -32.63 -19.79 7.72
N ARG A 242 -33.18 -20.91 7.26
CA ARG A 242 -33.04 -22.21 7.95
C ARG A 242 -31.86 -23.02 7.45
N THR A 243 -31.69 -23.09 6.14
CA THR A 243 -30.65 -23.92 5.51
C THR A 243 -29.41 -23.14 5.11
N HIS A 244 -29.48 -21.80 5.12
CA HIS A 244 -28.50 -20.87 4.54
C HIS A 244 -28.09 -21.25 3.11
N SER A 245 -28.99 -21.90 2.36
CA SER A 245 -28.84 -22.10 0.93
C SER A 245 -29.08 -20.78 0.19
N LEU A 246 -28.33 -20.57 -0.89
CA LEU A 246 -28.43 -19.35 -1.69
C LEU A 246 -29.35 -19.61 -2.88
N THR A 247 -30.37 -18.78 -3.04
CA THR A 247 -31.15 -18.69 -4.28
C THR A 247 -30.55 -17.60 -5.14
N VAL A 248 -30.09 -17.98 -6.32
CA VAL A 248 -29.34 -17.12 -7.21
C VAL A 248 -30.02 -16.97 -8.58
N LEU A 249 -29.89 -15.79 -9.18
CA LEU A 249 -30.44 -15.47 -10.50
C LEU A 249 -29.31 -15.32 -11.53
N LEU A 250 -29.52 -15.89 -12.70
CA LEU A 250 -28.55 -15.86 -13.80
C LEU A 250 -29.22 -15.85 -15.17
N GLU A 251 -28.55 -15.24 -16.15
CA GLU A 251 -29.04 -15.18 -17.53
C GLU A 251 -28.59 -16.40 -18.36
N PRO A 252 -29.50 -16.97 -19.19
CA PRO A 252 -29.15 -18.06 -20.09
C PRO A 252 -28.19 -17.64 -21.21
N GLY A 253 -27.52 -18.62 -21.80
CA GLY A 253 -26.62 -18.43 -22.94
C GLY A 253 -25.20 -18.00 -22.54
N THR A 254 -24.50 -17.29 -23.41
CA THR A 254 -23.09 -16.90 -23.23
C THR A 254 -22.87 -15.49 -22.71
N LYS A 255 -23.95 -14.71 -22.51
CA LYS A 255 -23.87 -13.33 -21.99
C LYS A 255 -23.25 -13.33 -20.59
N ARG A 256 -22.22 -12.52 -20.40
CA ARG A 256 -21.54 -12.37 -19.11
C ARG A 256 -22.40 -11.65 -18.07
N GLU A 257 -23.00 -10.54 -18.47
CA GLU A 257 -23.61 -9.57 -17.57
C GLU A 257 -25.08 -9.88 -17.28
N LEU A 258 -25.52 -9.46 -16.09
CA LEU A 258 -26.93 -9.49 -15.69
C LEU A 258 -27.68 -8.28 -16.25
N PRO A 259 -29.01 -8.37 -16.47
CA PRO A 259 -29.82 -7.25 -16.90
C PRO A 259 -29.77 -6.12 -15.85
N ALA A 260 -29.78 -4.87 -16.31
CA ALA A 260 -29.73 -3.70 -15.43
C ALA A 260 -30.86 -3.70 -14.39
N GLU A 261 -32.03 -4.25 -14.73
CA GLU A 261 -33.19 -4.40 -13.83
C GLU A 261 -32.87 -5.22 -12.58
N LEU A 262 -32.01 -6.24 -12.68
CA LEU A 262 -31.59 -7.08 -11.55
C LEU A 262 -30.44 -6.47 -10.77
N LEU A 263 -29.70 -5.54 -11.37
CA LEU A 263 -28.56 -4.90 -10.71
C LEU A 263 -28.99 -3.79 -9.76
N MET A 264 -30.25 -3.32 -9.83
CA MET A 264 -30.80 -2.29 -8.96
C MET A 264 -31.04 -2.77 -7.51
N PRO A 265 -30.99 -1.86 -6.52
CA PRO A 265 -31.38 -2.15 -5.14
C PRO A 265 -32.89 -2.49 -5.06
N GLY A 266 -33.23 -3.66 -4.54
CA GLY A 266 -34.62 -4.15 -4.51
C GLY A 266 -35.09 -4.66 -5.88
N PRO A 267 -34.45 -5.73 -6.41
CA PRO A 267 -34.76 -6.23 -7.74
C PRO A 267 -36.24 -6.63 -7.85
N CYS A 268 -36.85 -6.28 -8.99
CA CYS A 268 -38.18 -6.77 -9.34
C CYS A 268 -38.15 -8.30 -9.52
N ASP A 269 -39.33 -8.94 -9.43
CA ASP A 269 -39.44 -10.37 -9.67
C ASP A 269 -38.82 -10.75 -11.02
N PRO A 270 -38.09 -11.88 -11.10
CA PRO A 270 -37.34 -12.24 -12.29
C PRO A 270 -38.28 -12.39 -13.49
N SER A 271 -38.06 -11.58 -14.52
CA SER A 271 -38.76 -11.70 -15.80
C SER A 271 -38.04 -12.73 -16.69
N ALA A 272 -38.77 -13.37 -17.60
CA ALA A 272 -38.13 -14.26 -18.58
C ALA A 272 -37.15 -13.44 -19.45
N PRO A 273 -35.91 -13.90 -19.67
CA PRO A 273 -35.46 -15.29 -19.62
C PRO A 273 -34.60 -15.68 -18.40
N THR A 274 -34.58 -14.87 -17.34
CA THR A 274 -33.76 -15.12 -16.14
C THR A 274 -34.07 -16.48 -15.51
N ARG A 275 -33.02 -17.25 -15.17
CA ARG A 275 -33.15 -18.54 -14.48
C ARG A 275 -32.81 -18.40 -13.01
N THR A 276 -33.57 -19.11 -12.18
CA THR A 276 -33.34 -19.23 -10.74
C THR A 276 -32.70 -20.59 -10.42
N MET A 277 -31.71 -20.61 -9.54
CA MET A 277 -31.08 -21.84 -9.04
C MET A 277 -30.82 -21.75 -7.53
N THR A 278 -31.05 -22.84 -6.81
CA THR A 278 -30.70 -22.96 -5.39
C THR A 278 -29.40 -23.74 -5.24
N ILE A 279 -28.42 -23.17 -4.53
CA ILE A 279 -27.10 -23.74 -4.34
C ILE A 279 -26.73 -23.85 -2.85
N THR A 280 -25.93 -24.87 -2.53
CA THR A 280 -25.33 -25.06 -1.20
C THR A 280 -23.80 -25.13 -1.24
N SER A 281 -23.20 -25.17 -2.44
CA SER A 281 -21.75 -25.22 -2.62
C SER A 281 -21.30 -24.47 -3.89
N PRO A 282 -20.04 -23.98 -3.93
CA PRO A 282 -19.52 -23.29 -5.11
C PRO A 282 -19.39 -24.21 -6.33
N THR A 283 -19.13 -25.50 -6.11
CA THR A 283 -19.07 -26.51 -7.18
C THR A 283 -20.43 -26.72 -7.83
N GLN A 284 -21.53 -26.67 -7.04
CA GLN A 284 -22.89 -26.73 -7.58
C GLN A 284 -23.20 -25.49 -8.42
N LEU A 285 -22.79 -24.30 -7.96
CA LEU A 285 -22.91 -23.05 -8.73
C LEU A 285 -22.14 -23.13 -10.04
N GLU A 286 -20.87 -23.51 -9.99
CA GLU A 286 -20.03 -23.66 -11.20
C GLU A 286 -20.65 -24.66 -12.18
N SER A 287 -21.13 -25.81 -11.70
CA SER A 287 -21.76 -26.81 -12.56
C SER A 287 -23.02 -26.27 -13.24
N GLY A 288 -23.85 -25.52 -12.51
CA GLY A 288 -25.05 -24.89 -13.06
C GLY A 288 -24.73 -23.78 -14.07
N LEU A 289 -23.71 -22.96 -13.81
CA LEU A 289 -23.22 -21.95 -14.74
C LEU A 289 -22.73 -22.58 -16.05
N LEU A 290 -21.98 -23.67 -15.96
CA LEU A 290 -21.46 -24.39 -17.11
C LEU A 290 -22.56 -25.14 -17.88
N ASP A 291 -23.57 -25.69 -17.20
CA ASP A 291 -24.77 -26.26 -17.84
C ASP A 291 -25.50 -25.18 -18.65
N VAL A 292 -25.60 -23.96 -18.13
CA VAL A 292 -26.30 -22.84 -18.79
C VAL A 292 -25.48 -22.24 -19.93
N TYR A 293 -24.16 -22.21 -19.80
CA TYR A 293 -23.25 -21.80 -20.87
C TYR A 293 -23.18 -22.85 -22.01
N GLY A 294 -23.51 -24.12 -21.73
CA GLY A 294 -23.46 -25.20 -22.71
C GLY A 294 -22.13 -25.96 -22.76
N VAL A 295 -21.34 -25.92 -21.69
CA VAL A 295 -20.08 -26.68 -21.61
C VAL A 295 -20.38 -28.12 -21.22
N ASP A 296 -19.97 -29.06 -22.08
CA ASP A 296 -20.10 -30.49 -21.84
C ASP A 296 -19.45 -30.93 -20.52
N ARG A 297 -20.16 -31.77 -19.75
CA ARG A 297 -19.72 -32.27 -18.43
C ARG A 297 -18.39 -33.00 -18.50
N ALA A 298 -18.13 -33.73 -19.58
CA ALA A 298 -16.88 -34.47 -19.78
C ALA A 298 -15.65 -33.56 -19.95
N LYS A 299 -15.86 -32.29 -20.32
CA LYS A 299 -14.78 -31.33 -20.59
C LYS A 299 -14.56 -30.34 -19.45
N ARG A 300 -15.24 -30.55 -18.31
CA ARG A 300 -15.14 -29.67 -17.14
C ARG A 300 -13.84 -29.95 -16.38
N PRO A 301 -13.07 -28.93 -16.05
CA PRO A 301 -11.83 -29.09 -15.31
C PRO A 301 -12.09 -29.39 -13.82
N ASN A 302 -11.36 -30.35 -13.26
CA ASN A 302 -11.37 -30.70 -11.82
C ASN A 302 -10.61 -29.67 -10.98
N GLY A 303 -11.05 -28.42 -10.98
CA GLY A 303 -10.39 -27.37 -10.18
C GLY A 303 -11.31 -26.73 -9.17
N ASN A 304 -10.69 -25.97 -8.28
CA ASN A 304 -11.33 -25.42 -7.11
C ASN A 304 -12.25 -24.23 -7.47
N ALA A 305 -13.57 -24.47 -7.49
CA ALA A 305 -14.58 -23.46 -7.79
C ALA A 305 -14.51 -22.22 -6.89
N TRP A 306 -13.97 -22.34 -5.66
CA TRP A 306 -13.79 -21.22 -4.73
C TRP A 306 -12.86 -20.14 -5.29
N LYS A 307 -11.88 -20.51 -6.13
CA LYS A 307 -10.93 -19.57 -6.75
C LYS A 307 -11.47 -18.90 -8.00
N ALA A 308 -12.53 -19.44 -8.60
CA ALA A 308 -13.10 -18.95 -9.85
C ALA A 308 -14.27 -17.98 -9.64
N LEU A 309 -14.67 -17.75 -8.39
CA LEU A 309 -15.80 -16.90 -8.02
C LEU A 309 -15.31 -15.71 -7.19
N THR A 310 -15.62 -14.51 -7.65
CA THR A 310 -15.30 -13.24 -7.00
C THR A 310 -16.59 -12.58 -6.50
N LEU A 311 -16.57 -12.08 -5.27
CA LEU A 311 -17.70 -11.39 -4.66
C LEU A 311 -17.67 -9.89 -5.00
N TRP A 312 -18.81 -9.36 -5.42
CA TRP A 312 -19.03 -7.96 -5.72
C TRP A 312 -20.18 -7.43 -4.86
N ARG A 313 -19.97 -6.31 -4.16
CA ARG A 313 -20.93 -5.75 -3.21
C ARG A 313 -21.04 -4.24 -3.32
N TRP A 314 -22.21 -3.73 -2.96
CA TRP A 314 -22.48 -2.29 -2.88
C TRP A 314 -21.63 -1.60 -1.83
N ASN A 315 -21.01 -0.49 -2.21
CA ASN A 315 -20.46 0.47 -1.27
C ASN A 315 -21.61 1.39 -0.80
N GLY A 316 -21.88 1.43 0.50
CA GLY A 316 -23.13 1.93 1.08
C GLY A 316 -23.45 3.41 0.87
N ASP A 317 -22.60 4.17 0.18
CA ASP A 317 -22.68 5.63 0.07
C ASP A 317 -23.05 6.16 -1.33
N SER A 318 -23.12 5.31 -2.36
CA SER A 318 -23.31 5.79 -3.74
C SER A 318 -24.19 4.87 -4.58
N MET A 319 -25.49 4.87 -4.30
CA MET A 319 -26.47 4.06 -5.06
C MET A 319 -27.02 4.78 -6.31
N ASP A 320 -27.02 6.11 -6.34
CA ASP A 320 -27.83 6.87 -7.30
C ASP A 320 -27.11 7.26 -8.61
N LEU A 321 -25.80 7.01 -8.74
CA LEU A 321 -24.99 7.55 -9.85
C LEU A 321 -24.24 6.51 -10.70
N LEU A 322 -24.37 5.20 -10.43
CA LEU A 322 -23.49 4.18 -11.03
C LEU A 322 -24.22 2.99 -11.69
N THR A 323 -25.50 3.14 -12.07
CA THR A 323 -26.26 2.06 -12.75
C THR A 323 -25.67 1.66 -14.11
N ASP A 324 -24.91 2.54 -14.76
CA ASP A 324 -24.24 2.27 -16.04
C ASP A 324 -22.89 1.53 -15.88
N MET A 325 -22.40 1.35 -14.64
CA MET A 325 -21.16 0.64 -14.37
C MET A 325 -21.36 -0.88 -14.44
N PRO A 326 -20.33 -1.64 -14.85
CA PRO A 326 -20.41 -3.10 -14.84
C PRO A 326 -20.78 -3.60 -13.44
N ARG A 327 -21.76 -4.52 -13.37
CA ARG A 327 -22.30 -5.08 -12.11
C ARG A 327 -23.01 -4.04 -11.21
N GLY A 328 -23.43 -2.91 -11.79
CA GLY A 328 -24.21 -1.88 -11.13
C GLY A 328 -23.45 -1.24 -9.98
N GLY A 329 -22.27 -0.69 -10.23
CA GLY A 329 -21.52 0.11 -9.24
C GLY A 329 -20.96 -0.64 -8.02
N ARG A 330 -21.09 -1.98 -7.98
CA ARG A 330 -20.51 -2.81 -6.91
C ARG A 330 -18.98 -2.81 -6.99
N GLU A 331 -18.32 -2.95 -5.85
CA GLU A 331 -16.86 -3.07 -5.73
C GLU A 331 -16.43 -4.52 -5.56
N ASP A 332 -15.21 -4.83 -5.96
CA ASP A 332 -14.60 -6.15 -5.80
C ASP A 332 -14.18 -6.37 -4.34
N HIS A 333 -14.78 -7.35 -3.67
CA HIS A 333 -14.47 -7.74 -2.30
C HIS A 333 -13.53 -8.96 -2.21
N GLY A 334 -13.08 -9.50 -3.34
CA GLY A 334 -12.17 -10.63 -3.42
C GLY A 334 -12.84 -11.95 -3.75
N THR A 335 -12.01 -12.98 -3.92
CA THR A 335 -12.48 -14.34 -4.25
C THR A 335 -13.15 -15.01 -3.07
N LEU A 336 -14.10 -15.92 -3.32
CA LEU A 336 -14.69 -16.74 -2.26
C LEU A 336 -13.62 -17.53 -1.50
N PHE A 337 -12.55 -17.94 -2.18
CA PHE A 337 -11.39 -18.59 -1.53
C PHE A 337 -10.71 -17.68 -0.50
N TYR A 338 -10.50 -16.41 -0.84
CA TYR A 338 -9.89 -15.43 0.07
C TYR A 338 -10.81 -15.08 1.24
N LEU A 339 -12.08 -14.77 0.95
CA LEU A 339 -13.08 -14.43 1.97
C LEU A 339 -13.28 -15.56 2.99
N ARG A 340 -13.20 -16.81 2.52
CA ARG A 340 -13.23 -18.00 3.35
C ARG A 340 -12.04 -18.09 4.30
N ALA A 341 -10.84 -17.76 3.83
CA ALA A 341 -9.63 -17.78 4.66
C ALA A 341 -9.68 -16.67 5.72
N CYS A 342 -10.02 -15.43 5.35
CA CYS A 342 -10.14 -14.32 6.31
C CYS A 342 -11.17 -14.62 7.40
N HIS A 343 -12.34 -15.14 7.02
CA HIS A 343 -13.37 -15.50 7.99
C HIS A 343 -12.96 -16.66 8.91
N TYR A 344 -12.06 -17.55 8.46
CA TYR A 344 -11.49 -18.58 9.33
C TYR A 344 -10.53 -17.95 10.36
N GLU A 345 -9.69 -17.00 9.95
CA GLU A 345 -8.74 -16.30 10.83
C GLU A 345 -9.41 -15.43 11.90
N ASP A 346 -10.58 -14.87 11.58
CA ASP A 346 -11.35 -14.02 12.50
C ASP A 346 -12.10 -14.81 13.61
N ARG A 347 -12.09 -16.15 13.59
CA ARG A 347 -12.79 -17.01 14.57
C ARG A 347 -11.93 -17.41 15.76
#